data_AF-A0A1C6GP64-F1
#
_entry.id   AF-A0A1C6GP64-F1
#
_cell.length_a   1.000
_cell.length_b   1.000
_cell.length_c   1.000
_cell.angle_alpha   90.00
_cell.angle_beta   90.00
_cell.angle_gamma   90.00
#
_symmetry.space_group_name_H-M   'P 1'
#
loop_
_entity.id
_entity.type
_entity.pdbx_description
1 polymer ?
#
loop_
_entity_poly.entity_id
_entity_poly.type
_entity_poly.pdbx_seq_one_letter_code
_entity_poly.pdbx_strand_id
1 'polypeptide(L)'
;MKRLEEKLFKHYIGYLDERDEYQQSVIYKTLAKVNMYSFYLISILMMGSLVFDSINHRFTFGTVALFFIQQFNAYYISIKLRKSGVDETEFYDNTTYLLQLKKLKKQAVMAGIQWGLWMLIMMDYIFPALEGEQIRIDLNSVIIWTCGGAFFGGAMYLFGKLKIKKVDNN
;
A
#
# COMPACT_ATOMS: atom_id res chain seq x y z
N MET A 1 5.82 25.17 8.66
CA MET A 1 5.12 24.55 7.51
C MET A 1 4.84 25.66 6.48
N LYS A 2 4.36 25.37 5.25
CA LYS A 2 3.97 26.48 4.35
C LYS A 2 2.74 27.18 4.96
N ARG A 3 2.65 28.53 4.90
CA ARG A 3 1.56 29.33 5.52
C ARG A 3 0.14 28.83 5.22
N LEU A 4 -0.07 28.20 4.06
CA LEU A 4 -1.34 27.58 3.65
C LEU A 4 -1.62 26.25 4.37
N GLU A 5 -0.60 25.41 4.54
CA GLU A 5 -0.69 24.11 5.22
C GLU A 5 -1.09 24.31 6.68
N GLU A 6 -0.50 25.31 7.36
CA GLU A 6 -0.85 25.65 8.74
C GLU A 6 -2.28 26.18 8.85
N LYS A 7 -2.73 27.00 7.90
CA LYS A 7 -4.10 27.53 7.90
C LYS A 7 -5.13 26.41 7.69
N LEU A 8 -4.88 25.49 6.77
CA LEU A 8 -5.73 24.32 6.54
C LEU A 8 -5.73 23.39 7.74
N PHE A 9 -4.56 23.15 8.34
CA PHE A 9 -4.42 22.28 9.51
C PHE A 9 -5.16 22.85 10.73
N LYS A 10 -4.99 24.15 11.02
CA LYS A 10 -5.72 24.84 12.11
C LYS A 10 -7.23 24.79 11.88
N HIS A 11 -7.68 25.03 10.65
CA HIS A 11 -9.09 24.94 10.30
C HIS A 11 -9.65 23.52 10.46
N TYR A 12 -8.90 22.51 10.01
CA TYR A 12 -9.32 21.10 10.05
C TYR A 12 -9.45 20.55 11.47
N ILE A 13 -8.50 20.89 12.36
CA ILE A 13 -8.55 20.47 13.77
C ILE A 13 -9.47 21.37 14.61
N GLY A 14 -9.65 22.63 14.21
CA GLY A 14 -10.59 23.56 14.84
C GLY A 14 -10.05 24.24 16.10
N TYR A 15 -8.73 24.39 16.24
CA TYR A 15 -8.15 25.11 17.38
C TYR A 15 -7.75 26.54 17.02
N LEU A 16 -7.93 27.48 17.96
CA LEU A 16 -7.73 28.92 17.77
C LEU A 16 -6.27 29.35 18.06
N ASP A 17 -5.67 28.84 19.14
CA ASP A 17 -4.32 29.21 19.59
C ASP A 17 -3.23 28.18 19.27
N GLU A 18 -1.97 28.62 19.34
CA GLU A 18 -0.79 27.75 19.20
C GLU A 18 -0.83 26.60 20.22
N ARG A 19 -0.35 25.43 19.77
CA ARG A 19 -0.38 24.19 20.53
C ARG A 19 1.01 23.88 21.04
N ASP A 20 1.11 23.53 22.32
CA ASP A 20 2.34 23.00 22.89
C ASP A 20 2.77 21.68 22.20
N GLU A 21 4.02 21.27 22.40
CA GLU A 21 4.59 20.09 21.73
C GLU A 21 3.81 18.81 22.06
N TYR A 22 3.29 18.69 23.28
CA TYR A 22 2.49 17.56 23.72
C TYR A 22 1.15 17.48 22.97
N GLN A 23 0.42 18.59 22.89
CA GLN A 23 -0.85 18.72 22.18
C GLN A 23 -0.67 18.45 20.68
N GLN A 24 0.40 18.98 20.08
CA GLN A 24 0.74 18.67 18.68
C GLN A 24 0.99 17.18 18.47
N SER A 25 1.75 16.54 19.37
CA SER A 25 2.01 15.10 19.33
C SER A 25 0.73 14.27 19.42
N VAL A 26 -0.20 14.63 20.30
CA VAL A 26 -1.51 13.95 20.44
C VAL A 26 -2.34 14.12 19.17
N ILE A 27 -2.37 15.33 18.57
CA ILE A 27 -3.08 15.58 17.31
C ILE A 27 -2.49 14.70 16.19
N TYR A 28 -1.18 14.72 15.97
CA TYR A 28 -0.55 13.94 14.91
C TYR A 28 -0.73 12.43 15.10
N LYS A 29 -0.62 11.92 16.32
CA LYS A 29 -0.88 10.51 16.64
C LYS A 29 -2.32 10.11 16.34
N THR A 30 -3.27 10.98 16.64
CA THR A 30 -4.70 10.74 16.38
C THR A 30 -4.98 10.74 14.88
N LEU A 31 -4.47 11.74 14.15
CA LEU A 31 -4.58 11.82 12.69
C LEU A 31 -3.95 10.60 12.00
N ALA A 32 -2.78 10.16 12.45
CA ALA A 32 -2.12 8.98 11.89
C ALA A 32 -2.97 7.70 12.07
N LYS A 33 -3.58 7.52 13.25
CA LYS A 33 -4.50 6.39 13.50
C LYS A 33 -5.75 6.46 12.64
N VAL A 34 -6.40 7.63 12.59
CA VAL A 34 -7.60 7.82 11.76
C VAL A 34 -7.28 7.59 10.28
N ASN A 35 -6.16 8.13 9.78
CA ASN A 35 -5.72 7.90 8.41
C ASN A 35 -5.50 6.41 8.12
N MET A 36 -4.89 5.67 9.05
CA MET A 36 -4.73 4.22 8.92
C MET A 36 -6.09 3.51 8.81
N TYR A 37 -7.06 3.84 9.67
CA TYR A 37 -8.41 3.25 9.59
C TYR A 37 -9.14 3.64 8.30
N SER A 38 -9.09 4.92 7.92
CA SER A 38 -9.68 5.42 6.68
C SER A 38 -9.07 4.75 5.45
N PHE A 39 -7.77 4.47 5.44
CA PHE A 39 -7.11 3.75 4.36
C PHE A 39 -7.74 2.36 4.15
N TYR A 40 -7.93 1.58 5.23
CA TYR A 40 -8.57 0.27 5.14
C TYR A 40 -10.05 0.37 4.75
N LEU A 41 -10.77 1.35 5.27
CA LEU A 41 -12.16 1.59 4.92
C LEU A 41 -12.33 1.94 3.43
N ILE A 42 -11.51 2.84 2.89
CA ILE A 42 -11.50 3.19 1.46
C ILE A 42 -11.18 1.94 0.62
N SER A 43 -10.25 1.10 1.07
CA SER A 43 -9.92 -0.15 0.37
C SER A 43 -11.13 -1.09 0.28
N ILE A 44 -11.88 -1.25 1.37
CA ILE A 44 -13.09 -2.08 1.39
C ILE A 44 -14.17 -1.49 0.48
N LEU A 45 -14.42 -0.18 0.57
CA LEU A 45 -15.41 0.50 -0.27
C LEU A 45 -15.06 0.44 -1.76
N MET A 46 -13.78 0.61 -2.10
CA MET A 46 -13.28 0.49 -3.48
C MET A 46 -13.51 -0.91 -4.02
N MET A 47 -13.22 -1.96 -3.24
CA MET A 47 -13.50 -3.35 -3.63
C MET A 47 -15.00 -3.59 -3.83
N GLY A 48 -15.85 -3.09 -2.91
CA GLY A 48 -17.30 -3.19 -3.05
C GLY A 48 -17.84 -2.46 -4.27
N SER A 49 -17.31 -1.26 -4.55
CA SER A 49 -17.65 -0.47 -5.74
C SER A 49 -17.25 -1.19 -7.03
N LEU A 50 -16.05 -1.80 -7.07
CA LEU A 50 -15.58 -2.57 -8.21
C LEU A 50 -16.47 -3.80 -8.50
N VAL A 51 -16.90 -4.51 -7.45
CA VAL A 51 -17.83 -5.65 -7.60
C VAL A 51 -19.18 -5.17 -8.13
N PHE A 52 -19.72 -4.08 -7.59
CA PHE A 52 -20.98 -3.51 -8.06
C PHE A 52 -20.89 -3.07 -9.53
N ASP A 53 -19.79 -2.41 -9.90
CA ASP A 53 -19.53 -1.96 -11.26
C ASP A 53 -19.42 -3.13 -12.26
N SER A 54 -18.75 -4.21 -11.87
CA SER A 54 -18.61 -5.43 -12.69
C SER A 54 -19.98 -6.10 -12.92
N ILE A 55 -20.82 -6.25 -11.87
CA ILE A 55 -22.18 -6.82 -12.00
C ILE A 55 -23.07 -5.97 -12.93
N ASN A 56 -22.92 -4.64 -12.90
CA ASN A 56 -23.71 -3.74 -13.73
C ASN A 56 -23.09 -3.47 -15.11
N HIS A 57 -21.97 -4.11 -15.45
CA HIS A 57 -21.17 -3.88 -16.66
C HIS A 57 -20.86 -2.40 -16.92
N ARG A 58 -20.60 -1.61 -15.86
CA ARG A 58 -20.29 -0.18 -15.96
C ARG A 58 -19.12 0.14 -15.06
N PHE A 59 -18.04 0.64 -15.66
CA PHE A 59 -16.95 1.22 -14.88
C PHE A 59 -17.33 2.64 -14.46
N THR A 60 -17.62 2.85 -13.17
CA THR A 60 -18.04 4.16 -12.69
C THR A 60 -16.85 5.03 -12.33
N PHE A 61 -17.03 6.34 -12.48
CA PHE A 61 -16.06 7.33 -12.00
C PHE A 61 -15.76 7.16 -10.51
N GLY A 62 -16.72 6.70 -9.71
CA GLY A 62 -16.56 6.48 -8.26
C GLY A 62 -15.45 5.50 -7.93
N THR A 63 -15.46 4.31 -8.57
CA THR A 63 -14.42 3.28 -8.36
C THR A 63 -13.03 3.79 -8.75
N VAL A 64 -12.93 4.48 -9.88
CA VAL A 64 -11.67 5.07 -10.36
C VAL A 64 -11.17 6.17 -9.43
N ALA A 65 -12.06 7.05 -8.97
CA ALA A 65 -11.70 8.14 -8.05
C ALA A 65 -11.22 7.62 -6.69
N LEU A 66 -11.89 6.60 -6.12
CA LEU A 66 -11.46 5.95 -4.88
C LEU A 66 -10.05 5.35 -5.03
N PHE A 67 -9.77 4.70 -6.16
CA PHE A 67 -8.44 4.18 -6.46
C PHE A 67 -7.38 5.29 -6.46
N PHE A 68 -7.59 6.38 -7.21
CA PHE A 68 -6.61 7.46 -7.29
C PHE A 68 -6.40 8.19 -5.95
N ILE A 69 -7.46 8.43 -5.17
CA ILE A 69 -7.34 9.02 -3.82
C ILE A 69 -6.50 8.12 -2.91
N GLN A 70 -6.74 6.81 -2.96
CA GLN A 70 -6.01 5.83 -2.17
C GLN A 70 -4.52 5.80 -2.55
N GLN A 71 -4.22 5.75 -3.85
CA GLN A 71 -2.84 5.73 -4.35
C GLN A 71 -2.09 7.03 -4.04
N PHE A 72 -2.76 8.17 -4.20
CA PHE A 72 -2.18 9.47 -3.82
C PHE A 72 -1.76 9.48 -2.34
N ASN A 73 -2.64 9.06 -1.44
CA ASN A 73 -2.33 8.97 -0.01
C ASN A 73 -1.16 8.01 0.27
N ALA A 74 -1.18 6.81 -0.32
CA ALA A 74 -0.13 5.81 -0.13
C ALA A 74 1.25 6.32 -0.59
N TYR A 75 1.31 6.90 -1.79
CA TYR A 75 2.56 7.38 -2.36
C TYR A 75 3.07 8.63 -1.65
N TYR A 76 2.20 9.58 -1.32
CA TYR A 76 2.60 10.79 -0.61
C TYR A 76 3.24 10.46 0.75
N ILE A 77 2.61 9.59 1.54
CA ILE A 77 3.13 9.13 2.83
C ILE A 77 4.47 8.40 2.62
N SER A 78 4.52 7.45 1.68
CA SER A 78 5.72 6.65 1.44
C SER A 78 6.92 7.51 1.02
N ILE A 79 6.72 8.48 0.13
CA ILE A 79 7.77 9.40 -0.33
C ILE A 79 8.25 10.30 0.81
N LYS A 80 7.33 10.86 1.62
CA LYS A 80 7.72 11.72 2.74
C LYS A 80 8.46 10.97 3.83
N LEU A 81 7.99 9.78 4.21
CA LEU A 81 8.67 8.92 5.17
C LEU A 81 10.07 8.56 4.67
N ARG A 82 10.17 8.17 3.40
CA ARG A 82 11.46 7.85 2.79
C ARG A 82 12.43 9.01 2.77
N LYS A 83 11.97 10.22 2.42
CA LYS A 83 12.80 11.43 2.45
C LYS A 83 13.28 11.78 3.85
N SER A 84 12.53 11.42 4.88
CA SER A 84 12.94 11.67 6.27
C SER A 84 13.88 10.60 6.84
N GLY A 85 14.06 9.47 6.16
CA GLY A 85 14.88 8.34 6.64
C GLY A 85 14.27 7.58 7.83
N VAL A 86 13.12 8.00 8.35
CA VAL A 86 12.44 7.39 9.50
C VAL A 86 11.97 5.95 9.21
N ASP A 87 11.86 5.57 7.93
CA ASP A 87 11.52 4.21 7.51
C ASP A 87 12.74 3.30 7.27
N GLU A 88 13.96 3.81 7.46
CA GLU A 88 15.19 3.02 7.39
C GLU A 88 15.43 2.27 8.71
N THR A 89 15.82 1.01 8.61
CA THR A 89 16.26 0.19 9.74
C THR A 89 17.74 -0.10 9.58
N GLU A 90 18.54 0.44 10.49
CA GLU A 90 19.98 0.28 10.51
C GLU A 90 20.39 -0.96 11.31
N PHE A 91 21.30 -1.76 10.73
CA PHE A 91 21.89 -2.92 11.38
C PHE A 91 23.40 -2.73 11.50
N TYR A 92 23.89 -2.88 12.73
CA TYR A 92 25.32 -2.75 13.08
C TYR A 92 26.07 -4.08 13.00
N ASP A 93 25.34 -5.19 13.15
CA ASP A 93 25.90 -6.54 13.07
C ASP A 93 25.54 -7.21 11.74
N ASN A 94 26.55 -7.82 11.11
CA ASN A 94 26.42 -8.48 9.81
C ASN A 94 25.52 -9.73 9.90
N THR A 95 25.52 -10.44 11.02
CA THR A 95 24.71 -11.66 11.16
C THR A 95 23.22 -11.33 11.20
N THR A 96 22.86 -10.28 11.96
CA THR A 96 21.49 -9.79 12.07
C THR A 96 20.99 -9.21 10.74
N TYR A 97 21.83 -8.47 10.03
CA TYR A 97 21.55 -7.95 8.69
C TYR A 97 21.21 -9.07 7.69
N LEU A 98 22.06 -10.11 7.62
CA LEU A 98 21.83 -11.24 6.70
C LEU A 98 20.56 -12.04 7.05
N LEU A 99 20.25 -12.19 8.34
CA LEU A 99 19.04 -12.86 8.80
C LEU A 99 17.79 -12.10 8.34
N GLN A 100 17.79 -10.76 8.47
CA GLN A 100 16.67 -9.94 8.01
C GLN A 100 16.54 -9.91 6.50
N LEU A 101 17.65 -9.90 5.75
CA LEU A 101 17.62 -10.02 4.29
C LEU A 101 16.99 -11.34 3.83
N LYS A 102 17.31 -12.46 4.50
CA LYS A 102 16.69 -13.76 4.23
C LYS A 102 15.19 -13.75 4.56
N LYS A 103 14.80 -13.16 5.68
CA LYS A 103 13.38 -13.01 6.07
C LYS A 103 12.62 -12.17 5.04
N LEU A 104 13.19 -11.04 4.61
CA LEU A 104 12.62 -10.18 3.58
C LEU A 104 12.46 -10.92 2.26
N LYS A 105 13.47 -11.68 1.82
CA LYS A 105 13.37 -12.50 0.59
C LYS A 105 12.21 -13.50 0.69
N LYS A 106 12.07 -14.19 1.83
CA LYS A 106 10.97 -15.13 2.06
C LYS A 106 9.61 -14.44 2.02
N GLN A 107 9.48 -13.29 2.69
CA GLN A 107 8.24 -12.49 2.68
C GLN A 107 7.88 -12.01 1.28
N ALA A 108 8.87 -11.52 0.52
CA ALA A 108 8.68 -11.05 -0.85
C ALA A 108 8.24 -12.17 -1.79
N VAL A 109 8.84 -13.36 -1.68
CA VAL A 109 8.42 -14.55 -2.45
C VAL A 109 6.99 -14.96 -2.07
N MET A 110 6.67 -15.04 -0.78
CA MET A 110 5.32 -15.35 -0.33
C MET A 110 4.30 -14.33 -0.83
N ALA A 111 4.62 -13.04 -0.79
CA ALA A 111 3.77 -11.98 -1.30
C ALA A 111 3.55 -12.10 -2.82
N GLY A 112 4.60 -12.42 -3.58
CA GLY A 112 4.50 -12.67 -5.02
C GLY A 112 3.60 -13.87 -5.36
N ILE A 113 3.76 -14.98 -4.64
CA ILE A 113 2.91 -16.18 -4.79
C ILE A 113 1.45 -15.86 -4.43
N GLN A 114 1.23 -15.24 -3.27
CA GLN A 114 -0.11 -14.88 -2.81
C GLN A 114 -0.79 -13.94 -3.81
N TRP A 115 -0.09 -12.91 -4.28
CA TRP A 115 -0.63 -11.96 -5.25
C TRP A 115 -0.91 -12.62 -6.60
N GLY A 116 0.02 -13.42 -7.12
CA GLY A 116 -0.16 -14.11 -8.40
C GLY A 116 -1.36 -15.08 -8.38
N LEU A 117 -1.49 -15.89 -7.32
CA LEU A 117 -2.64 -16.78 -7.14
C LEU A 117 -3.95 -16.01 -6.97
N TRP A 118 -3.93 -14.93 -6.20
CA TRP A 118 -5.11 -14.08 -6.00
C TRP A 118 -5.59 -13.46 -7.30
N MET A 119 -4.67 -12.93 -8.12
CA MET A 119 -5.00 -12.34 -9.41
C MET A 119 -5.55 -13.37 -10.40
N LEU A 120 -4.97 -14.57 -10.44
CA LEU A 120 -5.48 -15.67 -11.25
C LEU A 120 -6.92 -16.02 -10.86
N ILE A 121 -7.19 -16.21 -9.57
CA ILE A 121 -8.55 -16.53 -9.09
C ILE A 121 -9.52 -15.37 -9.38
N MET A 122 -9.11 -14.13 -9.12
CA MET A 122 -9.98 -12.99 -9.35
C MET A 122 -10.33 -12.80 -10.83
N MET A 123 -9.33 -12.86 -11.70
CA MET A 123 -9.48 -12.52 -13.12
C MET A 123 -9.98 -13.67 -13.99
N ASP A 124 -9.61 -14.91 -13.70
CA ASP A 124 -10.02 -16.06 -14.51
C ASP A 124 -11.24 -16.79 -13.94
N TYR A 125 -11.66 -16.49 -12.70
CA TYR A 125 -12.81 -17.14 -12.05
C TYR A 125 -13.86 -16.15 -11.55
N ILE A 126 -13.51 -15.23 -10.63
CA ILE A 126 -14.50 -14.40 -9.95
C ILE A 126 -15.14 -13.38 -10.91
N PHE A 127 -14.35 -12.58 -11.63
CA PHE A 127 -14.88 -11.57 -12.55
C PHE A 127 -15.66 -12.18 -13.72
N PRO A 128 -15.15 -13.21 -14.43
CA PRO A 128 -15.94 -13.88 -15.47
C PRO A 128 -17.26 -14.42 -14.95
N ALA A 129 -17.28 -15.00 -13.73
CA ALA A 129 -18.51 -15.49 -13.11
C ALA A 129 -19.51 -14.37 -12.79
N LEU A 130 -19.03 -13.19 -12.34
CA LEU A 130 -19.88 -12.02 -12.08
C LEU A 130 -20.42 -11.39 -13.36
N GLU A 131 -19.65 -11.43 -14.44
CA GLU A 131 -20.01 -10.88 -15.76
C GLU A 131 -20.85 -11.85 -16.60
N GLY A 132 -21.10 -13.07 -16.10
CA GLY A 132 -21.84 -14.09 -16.83
C GLY A 132 -21.06 -14.67 -18.02
N GLU A 133 -19.75 -14.45 -18.07
CA GLU A 133 -18.87 -15.00 -19.09
C GLU A 133 -18.50 -16.46 -18.79
N GLN A 134 -17.99 -17.16 -19.80
CA GLN A 134 -17.51 -18.52 -19.62
C GLN A 134 -16.20 -18.54 -18.83
N ILE A 135 -16.20 -19.22 -17.69
CA ILE A 135 -15.00 -19.46 -16.90
C ILE A 135 -14.07 -20.37 -17.70
N ARG A 136 -12.93 -19.83 -18.16
CA ARG A 136 -11.91 -20.60 -18.88
C ARG A 136 -10.53 -20.29 -18.33
N ILE A 137 -10.01 -21.20 -17.53
CA ILE A 137 -8.63 -21.13 -17.05
C ILE A 137 -7.73 -21.71 -18.15
N ASP A 138 -7.10 -20.83 -18.91
CA ASP A 138 -6.13 -21.22 -19.94
C ASP A 138 -4.71 -21.31 -19.36
N LEU A 139 -3.88 -22.16 -19.97
CA LEU A 139 -2.47 -22.30 -19.60
C LEU A 139 -1.74 -20.95 -19.74
N ASN A 140 -2.13 -20.13 -20.72
CA ASN A 140 -1.60 -18.79 -20.92
C ASN A 140 -1.87 -17.88 -19.72
N SER A 141 -3.09 -17.89 -19.16
CA SER A 141 -3.42 -17.11 -17.96
C SER A 141 -2.56 -17.52 -16.77
N VAL A 142 -2.36 -18.82 -16.57
CA VAL A 142 -1.50 -19.35 -15.50
C VAL A 142 -0.06 -18.84 -15.65
N ILE A 143 0.48 -18.86 -16.88
CA ILE A 143 1.83 -18.36 -17.17
C ILE A 143 1.92 -16.85 -16.89
N ILE A 144 0.96 -16.06 -17.39
CA ILE A 144 0.93 -14.60 -17.22
C ILE A 144 0.91 -14.24 -15.73
N TRP A 145 0.02 -14.84 -14.94
CA TRP A 145 -0.10 -14.52 -13.52
C TRP A 145 1.06 -15.05 -12.68
N THR A 146 1.70 -16.14 -13.10
CA THR A 146 2.95 -16.62 -12.48
C THR A 146 4.09 -15.63 -12.72
N CYS A 147 4.26 -15.16 -13.95
CA CYS A 147 5.23 -14.12 -14.29
C CYS A 147 4.95 -12.80 -13.55
N GLY A 148 3.68 -12.40 -13.48
CA GLY A 148 3.23 -11.22 -12.73
C GLY A 148 3.53 -11.33 -11.23
N GLY A 149 3.24 -12.49 -10.62
CA GLY A 149 3.56 -12.76 -9.22
C GLY A 149 5.07 -12.72 -8.94
N ALA A 150 5.89 -13.28 -9.83
CA ALA A 150 7.34 -13.20 -9.73
C ALA A 150 7.85 -11.75 -9.82
N PHE A 151 7.33 -10.97 -10.77
CA PHE A 151 7.65 -9.55 -10.90
C PHE A 151 7.26 -8.76 -9.65
N PHE A 152 6.03 -8.96 -9.15
CA PHE A 152 5.53 -8.30 -7.94
C PHE A 152 6.38 -8.65 -6.71
N GLY A 153 6.68 -9.93 -6.50
CA GLY A 153 7.57 -10.38 -5.43
C GLY A 153 8.97 -9.77 -5.54
N GLY A 154 9.53 -9.70 -6.75
CA GLY A 154 10.80 -9.04 -7.02
C GLY A 154 10.79 -7.55 -6.64
N ALA A 155 9.75 -6.82 -7.05
CA ALA A 155 9.57 -5.42 -6.69
C ALA A 155 9.47 -5.22 -5.16
N MET A 156 8.68 -6.07 -4.47
CA MET A 156 8.56 -6.03 -3.01
C MET A 156 9.88 -6.27 -2.30
N TYR A 157 10.71 -7.19 -2.81
CA TYR A 157 12.06 -7.41 -2.29
C TYR A 157 12.94 -6.17 -2.47
N LEU A 158 12.92 -5.53 -3.65
CA LEU A 158 13.70 -4.32 -3.90
C LEU A 158 13.27 -3.18 -2.97
N PHE A 159 11.97 -2.90 -2.87
CA PHE A 159 11.45 -1.86 -1.97
C PHE A 159 11.76 -2.13 -0.51
N GLY A 160 11.67 -3.39 -0.06
CA GLY A 160 12.05 -3.75 1.31
C GLY A 160 13.56 -3.63 1.54
N LYS A 161 14.38 -3.98 0.55
CA LYS A 161 15.84 -3.92 0.66
C LYS A 161 16.31 -2.46 0.77
N LEU A 162 15.67 -1.54 0.07
CA LEU A 162 15.97 -0.10 0.19
C LEU A 162 15.80 0.42 1.63
N LYS A 163 14.92 -0.20 2.43
CA LYS A 163 14.68 0.17 3.83
C LYS A 163 15.66 -0.44 4.83
N ILE A 164 16.49 -1.40 4.42
CA ILE A 164 17.46 -2.08 5.29
C ILE A 164 18.84 -1.58 4.94
N LYS A 165 19.52 -0.94 5.90
CA LYS A 165 20.86 -0.40 5.71
C LYS A 165 21.83 -1.06 6.68
N LYS A 166 23.00 -1.46 6.18
CA LYS A 166 24.12 -1.88 7.02
C LYS A 166 24.98 -0.66 7.31
N VAL A 167 25.24 -0.39 8.58
CA VAL A 167 26.17 0.66 8.99
C VAL A 167 27.55 0.01 9.09
N ASP A 168 28.42 0.26 8.12
CA ASP A 168 29.82 -0.14 8.23
C ASP A 168 30.53 0.91 9.11
N ASN A 169 30.93 0.51 10.32
CA ASN A 169 31.82 1.32 11.14
C ASN A 169 33.20 1.32 10.47
N ASN A 170 33.58 2.45 9.87
CA ASN A 170 34.98 2.78 9.60
C ASN A 170 35.62 3.39 10.86
#